data_AF-A0A7X7H9B2-F1
#
_entry.id   AF-A0A7X7H9B2-F1
#
_cell.length_a   1.000
_cell.length_b   1.000
_cell.length_c   1.000
_cell.angle_alpha   90.00
_cell.angle_beta   90.00
_cell.angle_gamma   90.00
#
_symmetry.space_group_name_H-M   'P 1'
#
loop_
_entity.id
_entity.type
_entity.pdbx_description
1 polymer ?
#
loop_
_entity_poly.entity_id
_entity_poly.type
_entity_poly.pdbx_seq_one_letter_code
_entity_poly.pdbx_strand_id
1 'polypeptide(L)' 'MKIIRELKFWINSYNKVKSASEELELAFDFVKEGIISENEVEKQYNLVIKLLEDLELKNML' A
#
# COMPACT_ATOMS: atom_id res chain seq x y z
N MET A 1 -1.78 27.17 -7.44
CA MET A 1 -0.97 25.95 -7.77
C MET A 1 -0.60 25.10 -6.56
N LYS A 2 -0.24 25.68 -5.40
CA LYS A 2 0.16 24.90 -4.19
C LYS A 2 -0.92 23.91 -3.73
N ILE A 3 -2.17 24.37 -3.57
CA ILE A 3 -3.31 23.55 -3.13
C ILE A 3 -3.56 22.36 -4.08
N ILE A 4 -3.51 22.60 -5.40
CA ILE A 4 -3.72 21.53 -6.40
C ILE A 4 -2.62 20.47 -6.31
N ARG A 5 -1.36 20.86 -6.07
CA ARG A 5 -0.25 19.92 -5.92
C ARG A 5 -0.40 19.08 -4.65
N GLU A 6 -0.87 19.69 -3.59
CA GLU A 6 -1.12 19.02 -2.31
C GLU A 6 -2.26 18.01 -2.39
N LEU A 7 -3.41 18.41 -2.95
CA LEU A 7 -4.52 17.49 -3.23
C LEU A 7 -4.08 16.33 -4.12
N LYS A 8 -3.30 16.61 -5.17
CA LYS A 8 -2.77 15.56 -6.06
C LYS A 8 -1.81 14.61 -5.32
N PHE A 9 -1.01 15.12 -4.40
CA PHE A 9 -0.16 14.28 -3.54
C PHE A 9 -1.01 13.31 -2.73
N TRP A 10 -2.04 13.81 -2.02
CA TRP A 10 -2.92 12.96 -1.21
C TRP A 10 -3.64 11.89 -2.03
N ILE A 11 -4.20 12.27 -3.18
CA ILE A 11 -4.86 11.33 -4.09
C ILE A 11 -3.88 10.24 -4.57
N ASN A 12 -2.69 10.64 -5.00
CA ASN A 12 -1.69 9.70 -5.49
C ASN A 12 -1.20 8.74 -4.39
N SER A 13 -0.94 9.26 -3.20
CA SER A 13 -0.47 8.44 -2.07
C SER A 13 -1.56 7.49 -1.59
N TYR A 14 -2.81 7.94 -1.50
CA TYR A 14 -3.95 7.07 -1.22
C TYR A 14 -4.07 5.95 -2.26
N ASN A 15 -4.03 6.29 -3.56
CA ASN A 15 -4.13 5.29 -4.62
C ASN A 15 -2.98 4.27 -4.53
N LYS A 16 -1.78 4.70 -4.14
CA LYS A 16 -0.64 3.79 -3.96
C LYS A 16 -0.86 2.80 -2.82
N VAL A 17 -1.35 3.27 -1.66
CA VAL A 17 -1.69 2.39 -0.52
C VAL A 17 -2.81 1.43 -0.90
N LYS A 18 -3.84 1.94 -1.59
CA LYS A 18 -4.97 1.15 -2.07
C LYS A 18 -4.51 0.02 -3.01
N SER A 19 -3.74 0.33 -4.05
CA SER A 19 -3.25 -0.69 -4.98
C SER A 19 -2.36 -1.73 -4.30
N ALA A 20 -1.47 -1.31 -3.39
CA ALA A 20 -0.66 -2.26 -2.63
C ALA A 20 -1.52 -3.18 -1.73
N SER A 21 -2.63 -2.67 -1.19
CA SER A 21 -3.56 -3.46 -0.39
C SER A 21 -4.34 -4.47 -1.24
N GLU A 22 -4.75 -4.10 -2.45
CA GLU A 22 -5.38 -5.00 -3.43
C GLU A 22 -4.39 -6.09 -3.87
N GLU A 23 -3.11 -5.76 -4.07
CA GLU A 23 -2.05 -6.73 -4.37
C GLU A 23 -1.81 -7.71 -3.21
N LEU A 24 -1.85 -7.23 -1.96
CA LEU A 24 -1.74 -8.08 -0.78
C LEU A 24 -2.92 -9.05 -0.65
N GLU A 25 -4.15 -8.59 -0.90
CA GLU A 25 -5.34 -9.46 -0.91
C GLU A 25 -5.20 -10.58 -1.95
N LEU A 26 -4.78 -10.22 -3.17
CA LEU A 26 -4.53 -11.20 -4.23
C LEU A 26 -3.40 -12.17 -3.86
N ALA A 27 -2.31 -11.67 -3.27
CA ALA A 27 -1.20 -12.50 -2.79
C ALA A 27 -1.69 -13.51 -1.73
N PHE A 28 -2.58 -13.09 -0.84
CA PHE A 28 -3.16 -13.97 0.19
C PHE A 28 -4.06 -15.07 -0.39
N ASP A 29 -4.70 -14.84 -1.53
CA ASP A 29 -5.43 -15.90 -2.23
C ASP A 29 -4.47 -16.84 -2.97
N PHE A 30 -3.41 -16.30 -3.60
CA PHE A 30 -2.41 -17.11 -4.30
C PHE A 30 -1.55 -17.99 -3.39
N VAL A 31 -1.30 -17.60 -2.14
CA VAL A 31 -0.59 -18.47 -1.18
C VAL A 31 -1.44 -19.69 -0.80
N LYS A 32 -2.77 -19.55 -0.72
CA LYS A 32 -3.69 -20.67 -0.45
C LYS A 32 -3.69 -21.68 -1.61
N GLU A 33 -3.50 -21.19 -2.82
CA GLU A 33 -3.37 -22.00 -4.03
C GLU A 33 -1.95 -22.56 -4.24
N GLY A 34 -0.99 -22.21 -3.36
CA GLY A 34 0.41 -22.64 -3.45
C GLY A 34 1.19 -22.00 -4.61
N ILE A 35 0.68 -20.90 -5.18
CA ILE A 35 1.27 -20.19 -6.32
C ILE A 35 2.43 -19.29 -5.87
N ILE A 36 2.33 -18.72 -4.67
CA ILE A 36 3.39 -17.92 -4.04
C ILE A 36 3.67 -18.42 -2.62
N SER A 37 4.82 -18.05 -2.03
CA SER A 37 5.15 -18.45 -0.67
C SER A 37 4.59 -17.49 0.39
N GLU A 38 4.49 -17.96 1.63
CA GLU A 38 4.15 -17.12 2.79
C GLU A 38 5.10 -15.93 2.95
N ASN A 39 6.38 -16.11 2.63
CA ASN A 39 7.36 -15.02 2.66
C ASN A 39 7.05 -13.92 1.63
N GLU A 40 6.48 -14.25 0.46
CA GLU A 40 6.04 -13.23 -0.50
C GLU A 40 4.86 -12.44 0.06
N VAL A 41 3.90 -13.10 0.72
CA VAL A 41 2.77 -12.42 1.37
C VAL A 41 3.26 -11.50 2.49
N GLU A 42 4.20 -11.95 3.32
CA GLU A 42 4.78 -11.15 4.39
C GLU A 42 5.51 -9.90 3.85
N LYS A 43 6.25 -10.03 2.74
CA LYS A 43 6.88 -8.87 2.08
C LYS A 43 5.83 -7.86 1.60
N GLN A 44 4.73 -8.33 1.02
CA GLN A 44 3.65 -7.44 0.57
C GLN A 44 2.95 -6.77 1.76
N TYR A 45 2.71 -7.51 2.84
CA TYR A 45 2.15 -6.96 4.07
C TYR A 45 3.02 -5.83 4.63
N ASN A 46 4.33 -6.07 4.76
CA ASN A 46 5.29 -5.07 5.24
C ASN A 46 5.36 -3.84 4.33
N LEU A 47 5.20 -4.02 3.01
CA LEU A 47 5.13 -2.90 2.06
C LEU A 47 3.88 -2.05 2.29
N VAL A 48 2.71 -2.68 2.44
CA VAL A 48 1.44 -1.97 2.70
C VAL A 48 1.51 -1.17 3.99
N ILE A 49 1.99 -1.79 5.08
CA ILE A 49 2.15 -1.12 6.38
C ILE A 49 3.07 0.09 6.24
N LYS A 50 4.23 -0.07 5.61
CA LYS A 50 5.16 1.03 5.41
C LYS A 50 4.54 2.20 4.62
N LEU A 51 3.80 1.90 3.55
CA LEU A 51 3.15 2.94 2.75
C LEU A 51 2.05 3.66 3.52
N LEU A 52 1.34 2.93 4.39
CA LEU A 52 0.31 3.49 5.27
C LEU A 52 0.95 4.41 6.33
N GLU A 53 2.00 3.95 7.02
CA GLU A 53 2.73 4.73 8.02
C GLU A 53 3.35 5.99 7.40
N ASP A 54 3.96 5.89 6.22
CA ASP A 54 4.50 7.04 5.48
C ASP A 54 3.41 8.08 5.18
N LEU A 55 2.18 7.64 4.89
CA LEU A 55 1.03 8.50 4.65
C LEU A 55 0.51 9.15 5.93
N GLU A 56 0.44 8.39 7.03
CA GLU A 56 0.03 8.89 8.34
C GLU A 56 1.00 9.92 8.90
N LEU A 57 2.31 9.67 8.80
CA LEU A 57 3.35 10.62 9.20
C LEU A 57 3.25 11.94 8.44
N LYS A 58 2.85 11.89 7.17
CA LYS A 58 2.61 13.10 6.35
C LYS A 58 1.36 13.87 6.77
N ASN A 59 0.42 13.25 7.47
CA ASN A 59 -0.77 13.92 8.00
C ASN A 59 -0.54 14.49 9.40
N MET A 60 0.43 13.92 10.15
CA MET A 60 0.81 14.41 11.47
C MET A 60 1.77 15.63 11.41
N LEU A 61 2.45 15.86 10.29
CA LEU A 61 3.41 16.95 10.05
C LEU A 61 2.83 18.06 9.16
#